data_AF-A0A6J4KFQ0-F1
#
_entry.id   AF-A0A6J4KFQ0-F1
#
_cell.length_a   1.000
_cell.length_b   1.000
_cell.length_c   1.000
_cell.angle_alpha   90.00
_cell.angle_beta   90.00
_cell.angle_gamma   90.00
#
_symmetry.space_group_name_H-M   'P 1'
#
loop_
_entity.id
_entity.type
_entity.pdbx_description
1 polymer ?
#
loop_
_entity_poly.entity_id
_entity_poly.type
_entity_poly.pdbx_seq_one_letter_code
_entity_poly.pdbx_strand_id
1 'polypeptide(L)' 'MTRTTVHLLRHGEVHNPDAVLYGRLPGFRLSDDGRQMAVDAAKALEGRDV' A
#
# COMPACT_ATOMS: atom_id res chain seq x y z
N MET A 1 -15.37 -29.00 0.34
CA MET A 1 -14.02 -28.43 0.59
C MET A 1 -14.19 -26.96 0.90
N THR A 2 -13.57 -26.45 1.96
CA THR A 2 -13.59 -25.01 2.29
C THR A 2 -12.49 -24.28 1.52
N ARG A 3 -12.78 -23.07 1.01
CA ARG A 3 -11.82 -22.22 0.31
C ARG A 3 -11.36 -21.10 1.24
N THR A 4 -10.05 -20.96 1.42
CA THR A 4 -9.44 -19.82 2.11
C THR A 4 -8.97 -18.81 1.08
N THR A 5 -9.25 -17.53 1.31
CA THR A 5 -8.78 -16.42 0.48
C THR A 5 -7.83 -15.54 1.30
N VAL A 6 -6.73 -15.09 0.70
CA VAL A 6 -5.74 -14.20 1.32
C VAL A 6 -5.59 -12.97 0.43
N HIS A 7 -5.83 -11.79 0.99
CA HIS A 7 -5.67 -10.51 0.30
C HIS A 7 -4.30 -9.93 0.64
N LEU A 8 -3.52 -9.59 -0.39
CA LEU A 8 -2.21 -8.96 -0.26
C LEU A 8 -2.25 -7.59 -0.91
N LEU A 9 -1.78 -6.58 -0.19
CA LEU A 9 -1.68 -5.22 -0.68
C LEU A 9 -0.29 -4.66 -0.38
N ARG A 10 0.34 -4.05 -1.39
CA ARG A 10 1.57 -3.28 -1.21
C ARG A 10 1.21 -1.88 -0.71
N HIS A 11 2.09 -1.28 0.10
CA HIS A 11 1.98 0.14 0.42
C HIS A 11 2.00 1.01 -0.86
N GLY A 12 1.39 2.19 -0.79
CA GLY A 12 1.44 3.20 -1.86
C GLY A 12 2.85 3.79 -2.03
N GLU A 13 2.99 4.74 -2.95
CA GLU A 13 4.27 5.43 -3.13
C GLU A 13 4.80 6.04 -1.83
N VAL A 14 6.12 5.93 -1.62
CA VAL A 14 6.83 6.50 -0.48
C VAL A 14 7.58 7.74 -0.95
N HIS A 15 7.55 8.80 -0.14
CA HIS A 15 8.36 9.98 -0.38
C HIS A 15 9.85 9.65 -0.25
N ASN A 16 10.54 9.55 -1.40
CA ASN A 16 11.96 9.18 -1.50
C ASN A 16 12.69 10.06 -2.54
N PRO A 17 12.85 11.37 -2.26
CA PRO A 17 13.39 12.32 -3.23
C PRO A 17 14.85 12.01 -3.62
N ASP A 18 15.62 11.42 -2.71
CA ASP A 18 17.04 11.09 -2.92
C ASP A 18 17.25 9.70 -3.56
N ALA A 19 16.17 9.01 -3.96
CA ALA A 19 16.19 7.70 -4.58
C ALA A 19 16.98 6.63 -3.77
N VAL A 20 16.92 6.71 -2.45
CA VAL A 20 17.62 5.78 -1.55
C VAL A 20 16.98 4.39 -1.64
N LEU A 21 17.81 3.35 -1.82
CA LEU A 21 17.38 1.96 -1.65
C LEU A 21 17.30 1.64 -0.15
N TYR A 22 16.14 1.89 0.45
CA TYR A 22 16.01 1.94 1.91
C TYR A 22 15.77 0.58 2.58
N GLY A 23 15.28 -0.44 1.87
CA GLY A 23 15.05 -1.78 2.45
C GLY A 23 14.16 -1.74 3.71
N ARG A 24 14.76 -1.95 4.89
CA ARG A 24 14.09 -1.90 6.21
C ARG A 24 14.38 -0.62 7.01
N LEU A 25 15.02 0.38 6.41
CA LEU A 25 15.32 1.63 7.10
C LEU A 25 14.02 2.35 7.49
N PRO A 26 13.93 2.89 8.71
CA PRO A 26 12.77 3.64 9.18
C PRO A 26 12.73 5.05 8.58
N GLY A 27 11.62 5.76 8.78
CA GLY A 27 11.47 7.19 8.43
C GLY A 27 10.85 7.47 7.05
N PHE A 28 10.77 6.46 6.19
CA PHE A 28 10.13 6.53 4.88
C PHE A 28 8.60 6.47 5.00
N ARG A 29 7.92 7.59 4.76
CA ARG A 29 6.45 7.70 4.81
C ARG A 29 5.84 7.81 3.42
N LEU A 30 4.53 7.58 3.32
CA LEU A 30 3.81 7.80 2.06
C LEU A 30 3.97 9.25 1.59
N SER A 31 4.21 9.41 0.28
CA SER A 31 4.05 10.69 -0.41
C SER A 31 2.57 11.07 -0.45
N ASP A 32 2.28 12.27 -0.93
CA ASP A 32 0.89 12.71 -1.09
C ASP A 32 0.14 11.81 -2.10
N ASP A 33 0.80 11.46 -3.21
CA ASP A 33 0.30 10.49 -4.18
C ASP A 33 0.14 9.10 -3.55
N GLY A 34 1.10 8.66 -2.74
CA GLY A 34 1.00 7.41 -1.99
C GLY A 34 -0.20 7.35 -1.04
N ARG A 35 -0.60 8.48 -0.44
CA ARG A 35 -1.83 8.56 0.36
C ARG A 35 -3.07 8.47 -0.51
N GLN A 36 -3.08 9.11 -1.68
CA GLN A 36 -4.18 8.99 -2.62
C GLN A 36 -4.35 7.56 -3.15
N MET A 37 -3.24 6.87 -3.46
CA MET A 37 -3.24 5.45 -3.83
C MET A 37 -3.86 4.57 -2.74
N ALA A 38 -3.61 4.86 -1.45
CA ALA A 38 -4.22 4.12 -0.35
C ALA A 38 -5.74 4.33 -0.30
N VAL A 39 -6.22 5.55 -0.54
CA VAL A 39 -7.65 5.86 -0.64
C VAL A 39 -8.29 5.13 -1.83
N ASP A 40 -7.64 5.12 -2.98
CA ASP A 40 -8.18 4.49 -4.18
C ASP A 40 -8.15 2.95 -4.09
N ALA A 41 -7.14 2.38 -3.44
CA ALA A 41 -7.12 0.96 -3.10
C ALA A 41 -8.29 0.60 -2.17
N ALA A 42 -8.58 1.41 -1.16
CA ALA A 42 -9.72 1.19 -0.26
C ALA A 42 -11.05 1.21 -1.03
N LYS A 43 -11.26 2.19 -1.92
CA LYS A 43 -12.44 2.25 -2.79
C LYS A 43 -12.55 1.02 -3.70
N ALA A 44 -11.45 0.56 -4.27
CA ALA A 44 -11.45 -0.61 -5.16
C ALA A 44 -11.75 -1.94 -4.43
N LEU A 45 -11.49 -1.98 -3.12
CA LEU A 45 -11.79 -3.10 -2.24
C LEU A 45 -13.15 -2.99 -1.56
N GLU A 46 -13.85 -1.87 -1.70
CA GLU A 46 -15.17 -1.66 -1.12
C GLU A 46 -16.16 -2.74 -1.60
N GLY A 47 -16.93 -3.30 -0.65
CA GLY A 47 -17.91 -4.36 -0.92
C GLY A 47 -17.29 -5.74 -1.20
N ARG A 48 -15.97 -5.90 -1.15
CA ARG A 48 -15.31 -7.21 -1.17
C ARG A 48 -15.21 -7.77 0.25
N ASP A 49 -15.16 -9.10 0.35
CA ASP A 49 -14.81 -9.81 1.57
C ASP A 49 -13.28 -9.71 1.75
N VAL A 50 -12.81 -8.73 2.53
CA VAL A 50 -11.39 -8.38 2.74
C VAL A 50 -11.01 -8.24 4.20
#